data_AF-A0A6C0P8E8-F1
#
_entry.id   AF-A0A6C0P8E8-F1
#
_cell.length_a   1.000
_cell.length_b   1.000
_cell.length_c   1.000
_cell.angle_alpha   90.00
_cell.angle_beta   90.00
_cell.angle_gamma   90.00
#
_symmetry.space_group_name_H-M   'P 1'
#
loop_
_entity.id
_entity.type
_entity.pdbx_description
1 polymer ?
#
loop_
_entity_poly.entity_id
_entity_poly.type
_entity_poly.pdbx_seq_one_letter_code
_entity_poly.pdbx_strand_id
1 'polypeptide(L)'
;MTFAPTDWMLYSMWIVMGAMGLNFLLGLYQSLKASTFSSDLITNYLKDLVMLVLPMFMLANMTLLDNTGWIMETAYYVAAFGVVVKYLMDLKNKL
;
A
#
# COMPACT_ATOMS: atom_id res chain seq x y z
N MET A 1 -9.57 4.68 21.99
CA MET A 1 -9.23 5.37 20.74
C MET A 1 -9.24 4.32 19.64
N THR A 2 -10.19 4.40 18.71
CA THR A 2 -10.18 3.53 17.53
C THR A 2 -9.20 4.15 16.53
N PHE A 3 -8.10 3.47 16.21
CA PHE A 3 -7.18 3.83 15.13
C PHE A 3 -7.83 3.53 13.76
N ALA A 4 -9.04 4.03 13.54
CA ALA A 4 -9.81 3.79 12.34
C ALA A 4 -9.70 5.03 11.45
N PRO A 5 -9.23 4.89 10.20
CA PRO A 5 -9.34 5.95 9.21
C PRO A 5 -10.80 6.36 9.02
N THR A 6 -11.07 7.60 8.58
CA THR A 6 -12.41 7.96 8.11
C THR A 6 -12.81 7.04 6.95
N ASP A 7 -14.11 6.87 6.69
CA ASP A 7 -14.62 5.84 5.75
C ASP A 7 -13.90 5.87 4.39
N TRP A 8 -13.67 7.07 3.83
CA TRP A 8 -12.97 7.23 2.55
C TRP A 8 -11.48 6.84 2.60
N MET A 9 -10.79 7.20 3.67
CA MET A 9 -9.39 6.79 3.88
C MET A 9 -9.31 5.27 4.04
N LEU A 10 -10.27 4.66 4.74
CA LEU A 10 -10.34 3.21 4.85
C LEU A 10 -10.50 2.57 3.46
N TYR A 11 -11.42 3.04 2.62
CA TYR A 11 -11.59 2.49 1.27
C TYR A 11 -10.33 2.63 0.42
N SER A 12 -9.63 3.76 0.46
CA SER A 12 -8.35 3.89 -0.26
C SER A 12 -7.27 2.96 0.29
N MET A 13 -7.25 2.70 1.60
CA MET A 13 -6.33 1.73 2.18
C MET A 13 -6.61 0.32 1.66
N TRP A 14 -7.89 -0.06 1.50
CA TRP A 14 -8.26 -1.34 0.92
C TRP A 14 -7.79 -1.46 -0.54
N ILE A 15 -7.90 -0.39 -1.32
CA ILE A 15 -7.40 -0.36 -2.70
C ILE A 15 -5.87 -0.53 -2.72
N VAL A 16 -5.14 0.18 -1.87
CA VAL A 16 -3.68 0.05 -1.72
C VAL A 16 -3.30 -1.38 -1.37
N MET A 17 -3.90 -1.95 -0.32
CA MET A 17 -3.64 -3.32 0.12
C MET A 17 -4.02 -4.34 -0.96
N GLY A 18 -5.10 -4.11 -1.70
CA GLY A 18 -5.51 -4.93 -2.83
C GLY A 18 -4.49 -4.93 -3.96
N ALA A 19 -4.01 -3.75 -4.39
CA ALA A 19 -3.00 -3.63 -5.44
C ALA A 19 -1.67 -4.30 -5.04
N MET A 20 -1.23 -4.09 -3.79
CA MET A 20 -0.05 -4.73 -3.22
C MET A 20 -0.19 -6.25 -3.17
N GLY A 21 -1.33 -6.73 -2.66
CA GLY A 21 -1.62 -8.16 -2.53
C GLY A 21 -1.67 -8.86 -3.88
N LEU A 22 -2.34 -8.27 -4.88
CA LEU A 22 -2.38 -8.81 -6.24
C LEU A 22 -0.98 -8.91 -6.87
N ASN A 23 -0.15 -7.88 -6.70
CA ASN A 23 1.22 -7.89 -7.22
C ASN A 23 2.10 -8.95 -6.57
N PHE A 24 1.91 -9.17 -5.26
CA PHE A 24 2.57 -10.23 -4.52
C PHE A 24 2.11 -11.61 -4.99
N LEU A 25 0.80 -11.86 -5.09
CA LEU A 25 0.24 -13.14 -5.49
C LEU A 25 0.67 -13.54 -6.91
N LEU A 26 0.67 -12.60 -7.85
CA LEU A 26 1.14 -12.83 -9.22
C LEU A 26 2.64 -13.12 -9.26
N GLY A 27 3.45 -12.35 -8.51
CA GLY A 27 4.89 -12.62 -8.38
C GLY A 27 5.17 -13.99 -7.77
N LEU A 28 4.42 -14.37 -6.74
CA LEU A 28 4.53 -15.67 -6.09
C LEU A 28 4.19 -16.78 -7.08
N TYR A 29 3.05 -16.68 -7.77
CA TYR A 29 2.63 -17.67 -8.78
C TYR A 29 3.68 -17.86 -9.88
N GLN A 30 4.23 -16.77 -10.43
CA GLN A 30 5.28 -16.84 -11.44
C GLN A 30 6.56 -17.51 -10.91
N SER A 31 7.00 -17.13 -9.72
CA SER A 31 8.21 -17.70 -9.10
C SER A 31 8.08 -19.21 -8.83
N LEU A 32 6.89 -19.66 -8.44
CA LEU A 32 6.59 -21.08 -8.22
C LEU A 32 6.53 -21.83 -9.55
N LYS A 33 5.89 -21.26 -10.58
CA LYS A 33 5.82 -21.85 -11.92
C LYS A 33 7.20 -21.99 -12.57
N ALA A 34 8.10 -21.05 -12.32
CA ALA A 34 9.47 -21.05 -12.83
C ALA A 34 10.46 -21.84 -11.93
N SER A 35 10.02 -22.36 -10.78
CA SER A 35 10.88 -22.97 -9.76
C SER A 35 12.02 -22.06 -9.26
N THR A 36 11.83 -20.74 -9.31
CA THR A 36 12.81 -19.73 -8.88
C THR A 36 12.40 -19.07 -7.56
N PHE A 37 11.69 -19.80 -6.71
CA PHE A 37 11.20 -19.26 -5.44
C PHE A 37 12.36 -18.91 -4.50
N SER A 38 12.31 -17.72 -3.90
CA SER A 38 13.20 -17.26 -2.83
C SER A 38 12.38 -16.65 -1.70
N SER A 39 12.85 -16.82 -0.46
CA SER A 39 12.32 -16.13 0.72
C SER A 39 12.31 -14.61 0.57
N ASP A 40 13.17 -14.07 -0.30
CA ASP A 40 13.26 -12.64 -0.58
C ASP A 40 11.95 -12.07 -1.13
N LEU A 41 11.14 -12.89 -1.82
CA LEU A 41 9.84 -12.48 -2.33
C LEU A 41 8.92 -12.05 -1.17
N ILE A 42 8.91 -12.83 -0.09
CA ILE A 42 8.07 -12.55 1.09
C ILE A 42 8.65 -11.39 1.90
N THR A 43 9.96 -11.37 2.16
CA THR A 43 10.57 -10.33 2.98
C THR A 43 10.51 -8.95 2.32
N ASN A 44 10.65 -8.87 0.99
CA ASN A 44 10.45 -7.63 0.24
C ASN A 44 9.00 -7.15 0.31
N TYR A 45 8.01 -8.04 0.22
CA TYR A 45 6.60 -7.67 0.38
C TYR A 45 6.30 -7.13 1.79
N LEU A 46 6.81 -7.78 2.83
CA LEU A 46 6.65 -7.30 4.22
C LEU A 46 7.33 -5.95 4.44
N LYS A 47 8.52 -5.76 3.87
CA LYS A 47 9.23 -4.48 3.90
C LYS A 47 8.41 -3.38 3.23
N ASP A 48 7.85 -3.65 2.06
CA ASP A 48 7.01 -2.69 1.35
C ASP A 48 5.72 -2.37 2.14
N LEU A 49 5.09 -3.36 2.78
CA LEU A 49 3.95 -3.12 3.68
C LEU A 49 4.33 -2.13 4.78
N VAL A 50 5.45 -2.35 5.46
CA VAL A 50 5.90 -1.42 6.50
C VAL A 50 6.25 -0.06 5.91
N MET A 51 6.98 0.01 4.79
CA MET A 51 7.49 1.26 4.25
C MET A 51 6.43 2.10 3.53
N LEU A 52 5.34 1.52 3.05
CA LEU A 52 4.31 2.23 2.28
C LEU A 52 3.01 2.39 3.07
N VAL A 53 2.61 1.36 3.82
CA VAL A 53 1.33 1.36 4.55
C VAL A 53 1.46 2.04 5.91
N LEU A 54 2.57 1.85 6.63
CA LEU A 54 2.76 2.50 7.94
C LEU A 54 2.76 4.04 7.82
N PRO A 55 3.49 4.67 6.88
CA PRO A 55 3.41 6.13 6.72
C PRO A 55 2.00 6.62 6.41
N MET A 56 1.24 5.88 5.61
CA MET A 56 -0.16 6.21 5.36
C MET A 56 -1.02 6.15 6.63
N PHE A 57 -0.83 5.13 7.49
CA PHE A 57 -1.49 5.11 8.80
C PHE A 57 -1.07 6.30 9.69
N MET A 58 0.20 6.70 9.63
CA MET A 58 0.66 7.88 10.36
C MET A 58 -0.07 9.14 9.88
N LEU A 59 -0.12 9.38 8.56
CA LEU A 59 -0.84 10.52 7.98
C LEU A 59 -2.32 10.55 8.41
N ALA A 60 -2.98 9.39 8.41
CA ALA A 60 -4.38 9.27 8.84
C ALA A 60 -4.60 9.64 10.33
N ASN A 61 -3.62 9.36 11.18
CA ASN A 61 -3.70 9.64 12.62
C ASN A 61 -3.11 11.01 13.01
N MET A 62 -2.37 11.66 12.10
CA MET A 62 -1.79 12.99 12.29
C MET A 62 -2.70 14.12 11.82
N THR A 63 -3.94 13.83 11.42
CA THR A 63 -4.97 14.82 11.07
C THR A 63 -5.23 15.81 12.21
N LEU A 64 -5.05 15.41 13.47
CA LEU A 64 -5.14 16.30 14.64
C LEU A 64 -4.06 17.40 14.68
N LEU A 65 -2.95 17.22 13.98
CA LEU A 65 -1.87 18.21 13.89
C LEU A 65 -2.14 19.26 12.79
N ASP A 66 -3.17 19.04 11.98
CA ASP A 66 -3.52 19.89 10.84
C ASP A 66 -4.68 20.82 11.18
N ASN A 67 -4.36 22.04 11.57
CA ASN A 67 -5.35 23.09 11.84
C ASN A 67 -6.13 23.52 10.57
N THR A 68 -5.65 23.20 9.37
CA THR A 68 -6.33 23.54 8.12
C THR A 68 -7.37 22.49 7.73
N GLY A 69 -7.23 21.26 8.26
CA GLY A 69 -8.15 20.15 8.06
C GLY A 69 -8.06 19.43 6.71
N TRP A 70 -7.16 19.83 5.80
CA TRP A 70 -7.07 19.23 4.46
C TRP A 70 -5.67 18.80 4.03
N ILE A 71 -4.60 19.30 4.65
CA ILE A 71 -3.21 19.00 4.28
C ILE A 71 -2.89 17.53 4.53
N MET A 72 -3.21 17.01 5.72
CA MET A 72 -2.92 15.61 6.06
C MET A 72 -3.75 14.63 5.24
N GLU A 73 -5.03 14.95 5.00
CA GLU A 73 -5.90 14.16 4.13
C GLU A 73 -5.38 14.14 2.69
N THR A 74 -4.98 15.31 2.16
CA THR A 74 -4.44 15.40 0.80
C THR A 74 -3.14 14.61 0.67
N ALA A 75 -2.22 14.75 1.62
CA ALA A 75 -0.98 13.98 1.64
C ALA A 75 -1.26 12.47 1.67
N TYR A 76 -2.25 12.05 2.45
CA TYR A 76 -2.68 10.66 2.52
C TYR A 76 -3.21 10.15 1.17
N TYR A 77 -4.11 10.88 0.50
CA TYR A 77 -4.65 10.45 -0.79
C TYR A 77 -3.61 10.48 -1.91
N VAL A 78 -2.69 11.45 -1.90
CA VAL A 78 -1.55 11.48 -2.84
C VAL A 78 -0.65 10.27 -2.63
N ALA A 79 -0.34 9.92 -1.38
CA ALA A 79 0.42 8.72 -1.06
C ALA A 79 -0.30 7.44 -1.52
N ALA A 80 -1.60 7.32 -1.21
CA ALA A 80 -2.42 6.18 -1.63
C ALA A 80 -2.42 6.01 -3.16
N PHE A 81 -2.65 7.11 -3.90
CA PHE A 81 -2.61 7.11 -5.36
C PHE A 81 -1.23 6.69 -5.89
N GLY A 82 -0.15 7.25 -5.34
CA GLY A 82 1.22 6.90 -5.72
C GLY A 82 1.53 5.41 -5.52
N VAL A 83 1.10 4.84 -4.40
CA VAL A 83 1.27 3.40 -4.12
C VAL A 83 0.47 2.56 -5.11
N VAL A 84 -0.81 2.87 -5.34
CA VAL A 84 -1.64 2.13 -6.30
C VAL A 84 -1.02 2.16 -7.70
N VAL A 85 -0.63 3.34 -8.17
CA VAL A 85 -0.02 3.50 -9.49
C VAL A 85 1.29 2.73 -9.61
N LYS A 86 2.15 2.75 -8.58
CA LYS A 86 3.36 1.91 -8.53
C LYS A 86 3.01 0.43 -8.73
N TYR A 87 2.10 -0.11 -7.93
CA TYR A 87 1.77 -1.53 -7.97
C TYR A 87 1.03 -1.94 -9.25
N LEU A 88 0.23 -1.07 -9.84
CA LEU A 88 -0.37 -1.30 -11.15
C LEU A 88 0.68 -1.33 -12.28
N MET A 89 1.70 -0.46 -12.22
CA MET A 89 2.82 -0.52 -13.16
C MET A 89 3.65 -1.80 -12.99
N ASP A 90 3.95 -2.19 -11.76
CA ASP A 90 4.66 -3.44 -11.47
C ASP A 90 3.87 -4.66 -11.96
N LEU A 91 2.55 -4.66 -11.75
CA LEU A 91 1.65 -5.70 -12.26
C LEU A 91 1.69 -5.78 -13.78
N LYS A 92 1.59 -4.63 -14.47
CA LYS A 92 1.65 -4.56 -15.93
C LYS A 92 2.98 -5.09 -16.48
N ASN A 93 4.09 -4.86 -15.77
CA ASN A 93 5.41 -5.35 -16.18
C ASN A 93 5.60 -6.86 -15.95
N LYS A 94 4.76 -7.49 -15.12
CA LYS A 94 4.79 -8.92 -14.82
C LYS A 94 3.83 -9.75 -15.69
N LEU A 95 2.82 -9.13 -16.31
CA LEU A 95 1.90 -9.77 -17.25
C LEU A 95 2.55 -9.92 -18.62
#